data_AF-A0A1H6QQD9-F1
#
_entry.id   AF-A0A1H6QQD9-F1
#
_cell.length_a   1.000
_cell.length_b   1.000
_cell.length_c   1.000
_cell.angle_alpha   90.00
_cell.angle_beta   90.00
_cell.angle_gamma   90.00
#
_symmetry.space_group_name_H-M   'P 1'
#
loop_
_entity.id
_entity.type
_entity.pdbx_description
1 polymer ?
#
loop_
_entity_poly.entity_id
_entity_poly.type
_entity_poly.pdbx_seq_one_letter_code
_entity_poly.pdbx_strand_id
1 'polypeptide(L)'
;MRSAAPATSVLPTPPHADHAAPSPASIHVPAALAVLRLAAALEPDIVEAMIWYRSVPIAVLDGLTAAELVAQGRATAVLAFLRAAIAVDAAERRIPAPTDVRVGSATRSAFA
;
A
#
# COMPACT_ATOMS: atom_id res chain seq x y z
N MET A 1 -18.92 -74.46 -5.24
CA MET A 1 -19.52 -74.12 -3.94
C MET A 1 -18.47 -73.36 -3.14
N ARG A 2 -18.83 -72.13 -2.69
CA ARG A 2 -18.08 -71.16 -1.86
C ARG A 2 -17.07 -70.20 -2.53
N SER A 3 -17.42 -68.92 -2.38
CA SER A 3 -16.69 -67.67 -2.66
C SER A 3 -15.58 -67.36 -1.66
N ALA A 4 -14.65 -66.48 -2.06
CA ALA A 4 -14.07 -65.33 -1.34
C ALA A 4 -12.83 -64.85 -2.11
N ALA A 5 -12.42 -63.60 -2.28
CA ALA A 5 -12.91 -62.22 -2.14
C ALA A 5 -11.88 -61.38 -2.95
N PRO A 6 -12.24 -60.24 -3.58
CA PRO A 6 -11.25 -59.42 -4.27
C PRO A 6 -10.39 -58.65 -3.26
N ALA A 7 -9.06 -58.72 -3.41
CA ALA A 7 -8.14 -57.85 -2.69
C ALA A 7 -8.28 -56.43 -3.26
N THR A 8 -9.04 -55.60 -2.55
CA THR A 8 -9.07 -54.15 -2.76
C THR A 8 -7.68 -53.61 -2.42
N SER A 9 -6.86 -53.34 -3.43
CA SER A 9 -5.64 -52.56 -3.26
C SER A 9 -6.06 -51.12 -2.99
N VAL A 10 -6.05 -50.75 -1.71
CA VAL A 10 -6.26 -49.37 -1.27
C VAL A 10 -5.08 -48.54 -1.78
N LEU A 11 -5.42 -47.61 -2.67
CA LEU A 11 -4.57 -46.53 -3.13
C LEU A 11 -3.94 -45.80 -1.92
N PRO A 12 -2.61 -45.59 -1.85
CA PRO A 12 -2.08 -44.58 -0.97
C PRO A 12 -2.44 -43.22 -1.57
N THR A 13 -3.46 -42.56 -1.02
CA THR A 13 -3.62 -41.12 -1.22
C THR A 13 -2.35 -40.45 -0.68
N PRO A 14 -1.56 -39.74 -1.50
CA PRO A 14 -0.60 -38.80 -0.92
C PRO A 14 -1.38 -37.83 -0.04
N PRO A 15 -0.84 -37.35 1.09
CA PRO A 15 -1.42 -36.22 1.77
C PRO A 15 -1.46 -35.10 0.73
N HIS A 16 -2.66 -34.83 0.20
CA HIS A 16 -2.93 -33.58 -0.47
C HIS A 16 -2.62 -32.56 0.61
N ALA A 17 -1.41 -32.00 0.54
CA ALA A 17 -1.16 -30.69 1.07
C ALA A 17 -2.17 -29.81 0.33
N ASP A 18 -3.36 -29.69 0.93
CA ASP A 18 -4.41 -28.74 0.61
C ASP A 18 -3.91 -27.35 1.03
N HIS A 19 -2.68 -27.02 0.63
CA HIS A 19 -2.36 -25.66 0.27
C HIS A 19 -2.86 -25.55 -1.16
N ALA A 20 -4.19 -25.51 -1.33
CA ALA A 20 -4.79 -24.92 -2.51
C ALA A 20 -4.04 -23.61 -2.72
N ALA A 21 -3.18 -23.57 -3.74
CA ALA A 21 -2.31 -22.42 -3.97
C ALA A 21 -3.22 -21.19 -3.93
N PRO A 22 -2.94 -20.19 -3.06
CA PRO A 22 -3.84 -19.07 -2.89
C PRO A 22 -4.07 -18.48 -4.27
N SER A 23 -5.33 -18.39 -4.69
CA SER A 23 -5.67 -17.77 -5.97
C SER A 23 -4.94 -16.43 -6.05
N PRO A 24 -4.32 -16.07 -7.19
CA PRO A 24 -3.57 -14.83 -7.30
C PRO A 24 -4.44 -13.63 -6.88
N ALA A 25 -5.73 -13.64 -7.24
CA ALA A 25 -6.74 -12.69 -6.79
C ALA A 25 -6.79 -12.49 -5.26
N SER A 26 -6.67 -13.55 -4.47
CA SER A 26 -6.70 -13.50 -3.00
C SER A 26 -5.42 -12.92 -2.40
N ILE A 27 -4.28 -12.97 -3.10
CA ILE A 27 -3.03 -12.34 -2.68
C ILE A 27 -3.07 -10.83 -2.98
N HIS A 28 -3.78 -10.43 -4.04
CA HIS A 28 -3.92 -9.04 -4.42
C HIS A 28 -4.84 -8.24 -3.48
N VAL A 29 -5.84 -8.86 -2.85
CA VAL A 29 -6.73 -8.17 -1.90
C VAL A 29 -5.97 -7.58 -0.68
N PRO A 30 -5.10 -8.33 0.02
CA PRO A 30 -4.22 -7.78 1.06
C PRO A 30 -3.32 -6.66 0.54
N ALA A 31 -2.78 -6.81 -0.66
CA ALA A 31 -1.86 -5.84 -1.26
C ALA A 31 -2.56 -4.52 -1.62
N ALA A 32 -3.75 -4.60 -2.23
CA ALA A 32 -4.57 -3.44 -2.56
C ALA A 32 -4.96 -2.66 -1.30
N LEU A 33 -5.38 -3.37 -0.24
CA LEU A 33 -5.71 -2.76 1.05
C LEU A 33 -4.51 -2.03 1.67
N ALA A 34 -3.31 -2.63 1.60
CA ALA A 34 -2.09 -2.00 2.10
C ALA A 34 -1.75 -0.72 1.33
N VAL A 35 -1.91 -0.72 0.01
CA VAL A 35 -1.70 0.46 -0.84
C VAL A 35 -2.69 1.57 -0.49
N LEU A 36 -3.98 1.26 -0.40
CA LEU A 36 -5.02 2.24 -0.06
C LEU A 36 -4.83 2.84 1.33
N ARG A 37 -4.39 2.04 2.32
CA ARG A 37 -4.09 2.56 3.67
C ARG A 37 -2.92 3.54 3.68
N LEU A 38 -1.89 3.30 2.86
CA LEU A 38 -0.78 4.25 2.74
C LEU A 38 -1.19 5.49 1.94
N ALA A 39 -1.98 5.34 0.88
CA ALA A 39 -2.53 6.47 0.13
C ALA A 39 -3.39 7.37 1.04
N ALA A 40 -4.18 6.77 1.94
CA ALA A 40 -4.99 7.48 2.92
C ALA A 40 -4.19 8.33 3.93
N ALA A 41 -2.88 8.09 4.07
CA ALA A 41 -2.01 8.93 4.88
C ALA A 41 -1.64 10.26 4.19
N LEU A 42 -1.71 10.31 2.85
CA LEU A 42 -1.50 11.52 2.05
C LEU A 42 -2.81 12.21 1.72
N GLU A 43 -3.80 11.44 1.29
CA GLU A 43 -5.14 11.91 0.92
C GLU A 43 -6.19 11.21 1.80
N PRO A 44 -6.70 11.86 2.85
CA PRO A 44 -7.66 11.25 3.77
C PRO A 44 -9.04 11.01 3.14
N ASP A 45 -9.37 11.66 2.03
CA ASP A 45 -10.59 11.36 1.28
C ASP A 45 -10.48 9.99 0.59
N ILE A 46 -11.32 9.05 1.05
CA ILE A 46 -11.32 7.66 0.57
C ILE A 46 -11.70 7.57 -0.90
N VAL A 47 -12.58 8.45 -1.39
CA VAL A 47 -13.01 8.48 -2.79
C VAL A 47 -11.86 8.91 -3.67
N GLU A 48 -11.15 9.97 -3.30
CA GLU A 48 -9.98 10.46 -4.03
C GLU A 48 -8.82 9.44 -4.00
N ALA A 49 -8.55 8.83 -2.85
CA ALA A 49 -7.54 7.76 -2.75
C ALA A 49 -7.88 6.56 -3.65
N MET A 50 -9.16 6.20 -3.76
CA MET A 50 -9.63 5.15 -4.68
C MET A 50 -9.54 5.55 -6.15
N ILE A 51 -9.86 6.81 -6.49
CA ILE A 51 -9.71 7.34 -7.84
C ILE A 51 -8.23 7.30 -8.25
N TRP A 52 -7.33 7.78 -7.39
CA TRP A 52 -5.89 7.69 -7.60
C TRP A 52 -5.45 6.25 -7.86
N TYR A 53 -5.86 5.32 -6.99
CA TYR A 53 -5.47 3.92 -7.08
C TYR A 53 -5.83 3.29 -8.43
N ARG A 54 -6.98 3.64 -9.00
CA ARG A 54 -7.52 3.02 -10.21
C ARG A 54 -7.18 3.76 -11.50
N SER A 55 -6.91 5.06 -11.43
CA SER A 55 -6.97 5.93 -12.62
C SER A 55 -5.74 6.80 -12.82
N VAL A 56 -4.88 6.96 -11.80
CA VAL A 56 -3.70 7.83 -11.92
C VAL A 56 -2.46 7.00 -12.24
N PRO A 57 -1.83 7.19 -13.42
CA PRO A 57 -0.62 6.48 -13.78
C PRO A 57 0.58 7.00 -12.97
N ILE A 58 1.41 6.07 -12.49
CA ILE A 58 2.62 6.39 -11.75
C ILE A 58 3.79 6.41 -12.74
N ALA A 59 4.20 7.60 -13.18
CA ALA A 59 5.20 7.77 -14.23
C ALA A 59 6.52 7.03 -13.97
N VAL A 60 7.00 7.02 -12.72
CA VAL A 60 8.24 6.33 -12.33
C VAL A 60 8.11 4.80 -12.25
N LEU A 61 6.88 4.28 -12.30
CA LEU A 61 6.56 2.85 -12.30
C LEU A 61 5.93 2.48 -13.65
N ASP A 62 6.65 2.78 -14.73
CA ASP A 62 6.30 2.47 -16.11
C ASP A 62 4.99 3.13 -16.62
N GLY A 63 4.50 4.16 -15.92
CA GLY A 63 3.24 4.83 -16.26
C GLY A 63 1.99 3.99 -15.99
N LEU A 64 2.10 2.94 -15.17
CA LEU A 64 0.97 2.09 -14.77
C LEU A 64 0.27 2.65 -13.53
N THR A 65 -1.03 2.37 -13.41
CA THR A 65 -1.80 2.68 -12.21
C THR A 65 -1.41 1.76 -11.05
N ALA A 66 -1.70 2.19 -9.82
CA ALA A 66 -1.47 1.35 -8.64
C ALA A 66 -2.25 0.02 -8.71
N ALA A 67 -3.47 0.04 -9.24
CA ALA A 67 -4.29 -1.16 -9.44
C ALA A 67 -3.64 -2.17 -10.41
N GLU A 68 -3.13 -1.69 -11.55
CA GLU A 68 -2.44 -2.55 -12.53
C GLU A 68 -1.16 -3.12 -11.95
N LEU A 69 -0.38 -2.30 -11.22
CA LEU A 69 0.84 -2.74 -10.55
C LEU A 69 0.55 -3.79 -9.48
N VAL A 70 -0.52 -3.63 -8.69
CA VAL A 70 -0.93 -4.64 -7.72
C VAL A 70 -1.33 -5.94 -8.42
N ALA A 71 -2.11 -5.87 -9.50
CA ALA A 71 -2.50 -7.04 -10.29
C ALA A 71 -1.31 -7.78 -10.92
N GLN A 72 -0.23 -7.07 -11.23
CA GLN A 72 1.04 -7.64 -11.70
C GLN A 72 1.93 -8.17 -10.56
N GLY A 73 1.50 -8.10 -9.30
CA GLY A 73 2.31 -8.51 -8.14
C GLY A 73 3.39 -7.50 -7.75
N ARG A 74 3.41 -6.30 -8.33
CA ARG A 74 4.38 -5.22 -8.09
C ARG A 74 3.97 -4.26 -6.97
N ALA A 75 3.09 -4.70 -6.07
CA ALA A 75 2.58 -3.88 -4.96
C ALA A 75 3.71 -3.30 -4.07
N THR A 76 4.80 -4.04 -3.87
CA THR A 76 5.95 -3.59 -3.09
C THR A 76 6.57 -2.31 -3.64
N ALA A 77 6.61 -2.14 -4.97
CA ALA A 77 7.11 -0.93 -5.62
C ALA A 77 6.19 0.27 -5.35
N VAL A 78 4.87 0.07 -5.44
CA VAL A 78 3.87 1.10 -5.10
C VAL A 78 3.97 1.50 -3.63
N LEU A 79 4.12 0.54 -2.72
CA LEU A 79 4.29 0.80 -1.30
C LEU A 79 5.59 1.58 -1.00
N ALA A 80 6.69 1.26 -1.68
CA ALA A 80 7.94 2.00 -1.54
C ALA A 80 7.80 3.45 -2.04
N PHE A 81 7.14 3.64 -3.18
CA PHE A 81 6.82 4.96 -3.72
C PHE A 81 5.99 5.81 -2.75
N LEU A 82 4.90 5.25 -2.21
CA LEU A 82 4.04 5.96 -1.26
C LEU A 82 4.77 6.32 0.04
N ARG A 83 5.64 5.44 0.57
CA ARG A 83 6.46 5.76 1.75
C ARG A 83 7.39 6.94 1.51
N ALA A 84 8.00 7.02 0.33
CA ALA A 84 8.84 8.14 -0.03
C ALA A 84 8.03 9.45 -0.11
N ALA A 85 6.85 9.41 -0.74
CA ALA A 85 5.94 10.57 -0.80
C ALA A 85 5.49 11.04 0.59
N ILE A 86 5.13 10.12 1.49
CA ILE A 86 4.78 10.43 2.88
C ILE A 86 5.95 11.07 3.62
N ALA A 87 7.17 10.57 3.41
CA ALA A 87 8.36 11.15 4.04
C ALA A 87 8.61 12.59 3.58
N VAL A 88 8.34 12.90 2.32
CA VAL A 88 8.44 14.26 1.77
C VAL A 88 7.35 15.17 2.35
N ASP A 89 6.07 14.77 2.31
CA ASP A 89 4.97 15.55 2.90
C ASP A 89 5.21 15.82 4.41
N ALA A 90 5.67 14.81 5.15
CA ALA A 90 6.00 14.97 6.56
C ALA A 90 7.19 15.91 6.80
N ALA A 91 8.18 15.93 5.90
CA ALA A 91 9.31 16.85 5.97
C ALA A 91 8.87 18.29 5.67
N GLU A 92 8.02 18.49 4.67
CA GLU A 92 7.47 19.80 4.30
C GLU A 92 6.63 20.39 5.44
N ARG A 93 5.74 19.60 6.06
CA ARG A 93 4.95 20.02 7.22
C ARG A 93 5.81 20.36 8.45
N ARG A 94 7.02 19.80 8.54
CA ARG A 94 7.95 20.06 9.64
C ARG A 94 8.73 21.37 9.46
N ILE A 95 8.78 21.95 8.26
CA ILE A 95 9.40 23.27 8.06
C ILE A 95 8.47 24.32 8.69
N PRO A 96 8.81 24.92 9.85
CA PRO A 96 8.00 26.03 10.34
C PRO A 96 8.09 27.16 9.33
N ALA A 97 6.97 27.82 9.05
CA ALA A 97 6.97 29.12 8.38
C ALA A 97 8.08 29.97 8.99
N PRO A 98 8.90 30.72 8.20
CA PRO A 98 9.93 31.56 8.75
C PRO A 98 9.25 32.48 9.76
N THR A 99 9.44 32.13 11.03
CA THR A 99 8.91 32.89 12.13
C THR A 99 9.64 34.20 11.99
N ASP A 100 8.89 35.24 11.70
CA ASP A 100 9.31 36.63 11.76
C ASP A 100 10.29 36.73 12.93
N VAL A 101 11.59 36.76 12.59
CA VAL A 101 12.64 37.08 13.53
C VAL A 101 12.25 38.46 13.96
N ARG A 102 11.70 38.61 15.18
CA ARG A 102 11.50 39.90 15.81
C ARG A 102 12.85 40.61 15.81
N VAL A 103 13.09 41.39 14.77
CA VAL A 103 14.15 42.37 14.73
C VAL A 103 13.73 43.43 15.74
N GLY A 104 14.53 43.56 16.79
CA GLY A 104 14.66 44.83 17.50
C GLY A 104 13.59 45.13 18.55
N SER A 105 13.88 44.72 19.78
CA SER A 105 13.70 45.60 20.92
C SER A 105 14.50 46.89 20.71
N ALA A 106 13.80 48.02 20.56
CA ALA A 106 14.18 49.42 20.87
C ALA A 106 13.34 50.31 19.95
N THR A 107 12.23 50.89 20.39
CA THR A 107 12.29 52.21 21.01
C THR A 107 11.12 52.36 21.97
N ARG A 108 11.43 52.24 23.26
CA ARG A 108 10.61 52.76 24.34
C ARG A 108 10.74 54.28 24.28
N SER A 109 9.88 54.96 23.52
CA SER A 109 9.83 56.41 23.52
C SER A 109 8.99 56.85 24.73
N ALA A 110 9.69 57.24 25.78
CA ALA A 110 9.16 58.07 26.85
C ALA A 110 9.83 59.44 26.75
N PHE A 111 9.05 60.51 26.97
CA PHE A 111 9.45 61.91 27.13
C PHE A 111 9.89 62.69 25.87
N ALA A 112 8.95 63.41 25.26
CA ALA A 112 8.84 64.89 25.30
C ALA A 112 7.68 65.34 24.40
#